data_AF-A0A532EFX2-F1
#
_entry.id   AF-A0A532EFX2-F1
#
_cell.length_a   1.000
_cell.length_b   1.000
_cell.length_c   1.000
_cell.angle_alpha   90.00
_cell.angle_beta   90.00
_cell.angle_gamma   90.00
#
_symmetry.space_group_name_H-M   'P 1'
#
loop_
_entity.id
_entity.type
_entity.pdbx_description
1 polymer ?
#
loop_
_entity_poly.entity_id
_entity_poly.type
_entity_poly.pdbx_seq_one_letter_code
_entity_poly.pdbx_strand_id
1 'polypeptide(L)'
;MINATPFSSTIVIRALRAVRLGLLFLLGAALLLGGHPMDALAKTKGKSSVPRPEPDLKILSLHAAPMPYRPQDGPFHFIATVQLPKEVDEQLMLEVSALVTSSSMTSLRFLSIRQPVNEHAQTATSAAGDTPQKHVQVDLVWDGLDHNKQQVPAGSYEYEVRVKLLSNGDKGQRTQMLSWPKRGKVVVKN
;
A
#
# COMPACT_ATOMS: atom_id res chain seq x y z
N MET A 1 88.54 15.59 8.32
CA MET A 1 88.55 15.82 6.87
C MET A 1 88.89 14.52 6.20
N ILE A 2 87.99 13.94 5.39
CA ILE A 2 88.23 13.47 4.01
C ILE A 2 87.04 12.66 3.54
N ASN A 3 86.59 13.04 2.35
CA ASN A 3 85.56 12.43 1.54
C ASN A 3 86.17 11.27 0.74
N ALA A 4 85.44 10.18 0.53
CA ALA A 4 85.74 9.21 -0.53
C ALA A 4 84.50 8.36 -0.88
N THR A 5 84.04 8.49 -2.12
CA THR A 5 83.23 7.50 -2.86
C THR A 5 84.15 6.41 -3.44
N PRO A 6 83.71 5.17 -3.74
CA PRO A 6 83.09 4.89 -5.06
C PRO A 6 82.09 3.70 -5.15
N PHE A 7 81.65 3.49 -6.38
CA PHE A 7 80.60 2.67 -7.01
C PHE A 7 80.54 1.13 -6.82
N SER A 8 79.31 0.62 -7.08
CA SER A 8 78.88 -0.62 -7.77
C SER A 8 79.10 -2.01 -7.18
N SER A 9 77.99 -2.75 -7.01
CA SER A 9 77.85 -4.12 -7.53
C SER A 9 76.38 -4.51 -7.72
N THR A 10 76.17 -5.28 -8.79
CA THR A 10 74.93 -5.62 -9.47
C THR A 10 74.36 -6.95 -8.98
N ILE A 11 73.03 -7.09 -9.09
CA ILE A 11 72.27 -8.29 -9.48
C ILE A 11 72.54 -9.59 -8.71
N VAL A 12 71.51 -10.09 -8.02
CA VAL A 12 70.86 -11.41 -8.17
C VAL A 12 69.83 -11.47 -7.01
N ILE A 13 68.82 -12.34 -7.11
CA ILE A 13 67.72 -12.57 -6.16
C ILE A 13 66.43 -11.76 -6.44
N ARG A 14 65.93 -11.86 -7.68
CA ARG A 14 64.50 -11.69 -8.00
C ARG A 14 64.02 -12.84 -8.89
N ALA A 15 64.00 -14.06 -8.36
CA ALA A 15 63.53 -15.21 -9.15
C ALA A 15 62.70 -16.25 -8.37
N LEU A 16 62.34 -16.02 -7.10
CA LEU A 16 61.64 -17.04 -6.30
C LEU A 16 60.27 -16.65 -5.73
N ARG A 17 59.72 -15.48 -6.10
CA ARG A 17 58.37 -15.04 -5.64
C ARG A 17 57.29 -15.00 -6.74
N ALA A 18 57.65 -15.16 -8.01
CA ALA A 18 56.70 -15.03 -9.12
C ALA A 18 55.88 -16.32 -9.40
N VAL A 19 56.38 -17.50 -9.03
CA VAL A 19 55.76 -18.78 -9.45
C VAL A 19 54.55 -19.17 -8.58
N ARG A 20 54.49 -18.77 -7.30
CA ARG A 20 53.37 -19.14 -6.42
C ARG A 20 52.12 -18.25 -6.56
N LEU A 21 52.26 -17.03 -7.07
CA LEU A 21 51.11 -16.11 -7.25
C LEU A 21 50.31 -16.41 -8.54
N GLY A 22 50.96 -16.94 -9.59
CA GLY A 22 50.30 -17.26 -10.85
C GLY A 22 49.36 -18.46 -10.78
N LEU A 23 49.67 -19.46 -9.94
CA LEU A 23 48.87 -20.69 -9.85
C LEU A 23 47.52 -20.47 -9.12
N LEU A 24 47.48 -19.58 -8.12
CA LEU A 24 46.24 -19.21 -7.43
C LEU A 24 45.30 -18.37 -8.31
N PHE A 25 45.85 -17.55 -9.21
CA PHE A 25 45.05 -16.77 -10.15
C PHE A 25 44.38 -17.64 -11.23
N LEU A 26 45.09 -18.68 -11.71
CA LEU A 26 44.54 -19.58 -12.73
C LEU A 26 43.45 -20.51 -12.20
N LEU A 27 43.52 -20.92 -10.92
CA LEU A 27 42.47 -21.75 -10.30
C LEU A 27 41.21 -20.93 -9.94
N GLY A 28 41.37 -19.64 -9.59
CA GLY A 28 40.25 -18.73 -9.37
C GLY A 28 39.50 -18.35 -10.65
N ALA A 29 40.21 -18.21 -11.77
CA ALA A 29 39.58 -17.89 -13.05
C ALA A 29 38.75 -19.06 -13.63
N ALA A 30 39.15 -20.30 -13.38
CA ALA A 30 38.42 -21.48 -13.87
C ALA A 30 37.08 -21.71 -13.16
N LEU A 31 36.92 -21.28 -11.89
CA LEU A 31 35.64 -21.36 -11.18
C LEU A 31 34.63 -20.26 -11.59
N LEU A 32 35.07 -19.21 -12.29
CA LEU A 32 34.21 -18.09 -12.70
C LEU A 32 33.57 -18.28 -14.09
N LEU A 33 33.95 -19.32 -14.85
CA LEU A 33 33.40 -19.58 -16.20
C LEU A 33 32.29 -20.65 -16.24
N GLY A 34 31.86 -21.21 -15.10
CA GLY A 34 30.88 -22.29 -15.04
C GLY A 34 29.42 -21.87 -14.76
N GLY A 35 29.11 -20.58 -14.76
CA GLY A 35 27.76 -20.08 -14.52
C GLY A 35 26.88 -20.18 -15.76
N HIS A 36 26.32 -21.35 -16.05
CA HIS A 36 25.20 -21.46 -17.00
C HIS A 36 24.06 -20.56 -16.50
N PRO A 37 23.57 -19.58 -17.29
CA PRO A 37 22.27 -19.02 -17.01
C PRO A 37 21.27 -20.13 -17.31
N MET A 38 20.78 -20.80 -16.26
CA MET A 38 19.48 -21.46 -16.40
C MET A 38 18.50 -20.35 -16.69
N ASP A 39 18.06 -20.28 -17.95
CA ASP A 39 16.90 -19.51 -18.36
C ASP A 39 15.72 -20.01 -17.51
N ALA A 40 15.51 -19.34 -16.39
CA ALA A 40 14.29 -19.44 -15.63
C ALA A 40 13.21 -18.84 -16.52
N LEU A 41 12.57 -19.70 -17.32
CA LEU A 41 11.33 -19.40 -18.02
C LEU A 41 10.27 -19.13 -16.95
N ALA A 42 10.26 -17.91 -16.44
CA ALA A 42 9.16 -17.40 -15.64
C ALA A 42 7.93 -17.54 -16.53
N LYS A 43 7.00 -18.44 -16.15
CA LYS A 43 5.67 -18.49 -16.75
C LYS A 43 5.08 -17.10 -16.62
N THR A 44 5.09 -16.33 -17.71
CA THR A 44 4.32 -15.10 -17.81
C THR A 44 2.88 -15.53 -17.65
N LYS A 45 2.32 -15.39 -16.44
CA LYS A 45 0.90 -15.60 -16.19
C LYS A 45 0.21 -14.64 -17.14
N GLY A 46 -0.30 -15.18 -18.26
CA GLY A 46 -1.04 -14.41 -19.25
C GLY A 46 -2.03 -13.56 -18.49
N LYS A 47 -2.04 -12.25 -18.79
CA LYS A 47 -3.04 -11.33 -18.27
C LYS A 47 -4.38 -11.93 -18.70
N SER A 48 -4.99 -12.72 -17.82
CA SER A 48 -6.29 -13.31 -18.06
C SER A 48 -7.21 -12.14 -18.35
N SER A 49 -7.61 -12.02 -19.62
CA SER A 49 -8.46 -10.95 -20.12
C SER A 49 -9.91 -11.11 -19.64
N VAL A 50 -10.14 -11.93 -18.61
CA VAL A 50 -11.44 -12.08 -17.95
C VAL A 50 -11.60 -10.86 -17.02
N PRO A 51 -12.60 -9.99 -17.27
CA PRO A 51 -12.91 -8.90 -16.36
C PRO A 51 -13.16 -9.45 -14.96
N ARG A 52 -12.55 -8.83 -13.94
CA ARG A 52 -12.78 -9.24 -12.55
C ARG A 52 -14.27 -9.04 -12.24
N PRO A 53 -14.98 -10.06 -11.72
CA PRO A 53 -16.35 -9.88 -11.26
C PRO A 53 -16.45 -8.71 -10.28
N GLU A 54 -17.52 -7.93 -10.39
CA GLU A 54 -17.80 -6.85 -9.45
C GLU A 54 -18.09 -7.44 -8.06
N PRO A 55 -17.56 -6.86 -6.97
CA PRO A 55 -17.82 -7.35 -5.62
C PRO A 55 -19.26 -7.08 -5.19
N ASP A 56 -19.85 -7.99 -4.42
CA ASP A 56 -21.21 -7.82 -3.86
C ASP A 56 -21.28 -6.72 -2.81
N LEU A 57 -20.19 -6.49 -2.08
CA LEU A 57 -19.99 -5.36 -1.17
C LEU A 57 -19.59 -4.10 -1.95
N LYS A 58 -20.42 -3.06 -1.89
CA LYS A 58 -20.25 -1.86 -2.74
C LYS A 58 -20.40 -0.56 -1.95
N ILE A 59 -19.70 0.47 -2.41
CA ILE A 59 -19.96 1.87 -2.00
C ILE A 59 -20.90 2.48 -3.04
N LEU A 60 -22.16 2.68 -2.67
CA LEU A 60 -23.17 3.24 -3.57
C LEU A 60 -22.93 4.73 -3.80
N SER A 61 -22.77 5.47 -2.70
CA SER A 61 -22.52 6.90 -2.72
C SER A 61 -21.42 7.26 -1.71
N LEU A 62 -20.71 8.33 -2.03
CA LEU A 62 -19.72 8.94 -1.17
C LEU A 62 -19.87 10.46 -1.28
N HIS A 63 -20.23 11.09 -0.18
CA HIS A 63 -20.31 12.54 -0.04
C HIS A 63 -19.13 13.02 0.80
N ALA A 64 -18.38 14.00 0.28
CA ALA A 64 -17.16 14.52 0.90
C ALA A 64 -17.29 16.05 1.04
N ALA A 65 -17.35 16.56 2.27
CA ALA A 65 -17.67 17.96 2.55
C ALA A 65 -17.09 18.43 3.89
N PRO A 66 -16.84 19.73 4.10
CA PRO A 66 -17.13 20.85 3.19
C PRO A 66 -16.08 21.01 2.08
N MET A 67 -16.47 21.56 0.92
CA MET A 67 -15.58 21.86 -0.19
C MET A 67 -15.70 23.34 -0.60
N PRO A 68 -14.61 24.14 -0.56
CA PRO A 68 -13.28 23.79 -0.06
C PRO A 68 -13.28 23.54 1.44
N TYR A 69 -12.33 22.73 1.91
CA TYR A 69 -12.17 22.42 3.33
C TYR A 69 -11.32 23.50 4.02
N ARG A 70 -11.76 23.95 5.19
CA ARG A 70 -11.01 24.85 6.08
C ARG A 70 -10.99 24.23 7.48
N PRO A 71 -9.84 23.78 7.99
CA PRO A 71 -9.78 23.09 9.28
C PRO A 71 -10.32 23.91 10.47
N GLN A 72 -10.28 25.24 10.39
CA GLN A 72 -10.81 26.14 11.41
C GLN A 72 -12.34 26.26 11.41
N ASP A 73 -13.01 25.93 10.29
CA ASP A 73 -14.47 26.07 10.15
C ASP A 73 -15.21 24.83 10.69
N GLY A 74 -14.47 23.78 11.07
CA GLY A 74 -15.00 22.51 11.55
C GLY A 74 -14.33 21.32 10.84
N PRO A 75 -14.77 20.09 11.10
CA PRO A 75 -14.20 18.90 10.51
C PRO A 75 -14.67 18.65 9.07
N PHE A 76 -13.91 17.83 8.35
CA PHE A 76 -14.27 17.29 7.05
C PHE A 76 -14.89 15.90 7.20
N HIS A 77 -15.98 15.64 6.48
CA HIS A 77 -16.77 14.42 6.56
C HIS A 77 -16.67 13.61 5.28
N PHE A 78 -16.47 12.30 5.41
CA PHE A 78 -16.64 11.31 4.36
C PHE A 78 -17.85 10.44 4.69
N ILE A 79 -19.01 10.78 4.13
CA ILE A 79 -20.25 10.06 4.35
C ILE A 79 -20.43 9.04 3.23
N ALA A 80 -20.29 7.76 3.56
CA ALA A 80 -20.43 6.66 2.62
C ALA A 80 -21.72 5.88 2.87
N THR A 81 -22.50 5.65 1.81
CA THR A 81 -23.60 4.68 1.82
C THR A 81 -23.10 3.38 1.21
N VAL A 82 -23.08 2.33 2.02
CA VAL A 82 -22.56 1.01 1.70
C VAL A 82 -23.72 0.07 1.41
N GLN A 83 -23.66 -0.65 0.30
CA GLN A 83 -24.51 -1.82 0.02
C GLN A 83 -23.83 -3.07 0.55
N LEU A 84 -24.57 -3.83 1.36
CA LEU A 84 -24.14 -5.14 1.84
C LEU A 84 -24.49 -6.25 0.83
N PRO A 85 -23.76 -7.38 0.84
CA PRO A 85 -24.17 -8.58 0.11
C PRO A 85 -25.58 -9.04 0.50
N LYS A 86 -26.29 -9.72 -0.41
CA LYS A 86 -27.65 -10.25 -0.17
C LYS A 86 -27.68 -11.18 1.05
N GLU A 87 -26.68 -12.05 1.14
CA GLU A 87 -26.45 -12.97 2.23
C GLU A 87 -25.24 -12.47 3.02
N VAL A 88 -25.49 -11.85 4.17
CA VAL A 88 -24.43 -11.37 5.06
C VAL A 88 -24.64 -11.98 6.43
N ASP A 89 -23.60 -12.60 6.97
CA ASP A 89 -23.59 -13.08 8.35
C ASP A 89 -23.59 -11.87 9.29
N GLU A 90 -24.54 -11.87 10.22
CA GLU A 90 -24.79 -10.79 11.18
C GLU A 90 -23.65 -10.62 12.19
N GLN A 91 -22.78 -11.62 12.34
CA GLN A 91 -21.58 -11.57 13.20
C GLN A 91 -20.40 -10.86 12.53
N LEU A 92 -20.52 -10.49 11.24
CA LEU A 92 -19.46 -9.77 10.54
C LEU A 92 -19.36 -8.32 11.00
N MET A 93 -18.14 -7.81 10.93
CA MET A 93 -17.81 -6.41 11.17
C MET A 93 -17.64 -5.70 9.84
N LEU A 94 -18.25 -4.53 9.69
CA LEU A 94 -18.01 -3.61 8.59
C LEU A 94 -16.89 -2.64 8.96
N GLU A 95 -15.82 -2.63 8.17
CA GLU A 95 -14.77 -1.60 8.26
C GLU A 95 -14.94 -0.63 7.09
N VAL A 96 -15.14 0.65 7.39
CA VAL A 96 -15.07 1.74 6.42
C VAL A 96 -13.84 2.57 6.72
N SER A 97 -13.03 2.82 5.71
CA SER A 97 -11.76 3.53 5.87
C SER A 97 -11.55 4.58 4.79
N ALA A 98 -10.89 5.68 5.16
CA ALA A 98 -10.48 6.73 4.25
C ALA A 98 -8.98 6.98 4.40
N LEU A 99 -8.24 6.98 3.29
CA LEU A 99 -6.85 7.37 3.23
C LEU A 99 -6.76 8.72 2.51
N VAL A 100 -6.19 9.73 3.17
CA VAL A 100 -5.89 11.04 2.58
C VAL A 100 -4.40 11.09 2.24
N THR A 101 -4.07 11.44 1.00
CA THR A 101 -2.70 11.50 0.48
C THR A 101 -2.38 12.86 -0.11
N SER A 102 -1.14 13.30 0.08
CA SER A 102 -0.60 14.49 -0.58
C SER A 102 -0.40 14.26 -2.09
N SER A 103 -0.17 15.34 -2.83
CA SER A 103 0.21 15.28 -4.24
C SER A 103 1.55 14.58 -4.49
N SER A 104 2.45 14.55 -3.49
CA SER A 104 3.69 13.77 -3.51
C SER A 104 3.49 12.30 -3.11
N MET A 105 2.23 11.84 -3.02
CA MET A 105 1.84 10.47 -2.66
C MET A 105 2.28 10.03 -1.26
N THR A 106 2.60 10.98 -0.38
CA THR A 106 2.80 10.68 1.04
C THR A 106 1.45 10.55 1.73
N SER A 107 1.27 9.46 2.48
CA SER A 107 0.07 9.26 3.29
C SER A 107 0.03 10.26 4.43
N LEU A 108 -1.03 11.06 4.49
CA LEU A 108 -1.18 12.09 5.51
C LEU A 108 -1.97 11.56 6.69
N ARG A 109 -3.13 10.96 6.40
CA ARG A 109 -4.06 10.51 7.43
C ARG A 109 -4.80 9.28 6.95
N PHE A 110 -4.91 8.29 7.84
CA PHE A 110 -5.79 7.14 7.68
C PHE A 110 -6.87 7.18 8.75
N LEU A 111 -8.12 7.11 8.33
CA LEU A 111 -9.31 7.08 9.17
C LEU A 111 -9.98 5.71 8.98
N SER A 112 -10.47 5.13 10.06
CA SER A 112 -11.16 3.84 10.00
C SER A 112 -12.14 3.72 11.15
N ILE A 113 -13.35 3.26 10.84
CA ILE A 113 -14.36 2.86 11.82
C ILE A 113 -14.73 1.41 11.53
N ARG A 114 -14.88 0.64 12.61
CA ARG A 114 -15.37 -0.74 12.57
C ARG A 114 -16.64 -0.81 13.39
N GLN A 115 -17.69 -1.36 12.79
CA GLN A 115 -18.97 -1.56 13.48
C GLN A 115 -19.61 -2.90 13.10
N PRO A 116 -20.38 -3.54 14.01
CA PRO A 116 -21.16 -4.73 13.69
C PRO A 116 -22.18 -4.45 12.58
N VAL A 117 -22.38 -5.41 11.68
CA VAL A 117 -23.32 -5.27 10.55
C VAL A 117 -24.77 -5.21 11.04
N ASN A 118 -25.13 -6.03 12.02
CA ASN A 118 -26.50 -6.17 12.53
C ASN A 118 -27.07 -4.88 13.16
N GLU A 119 -26.26 -4.10 13.86
CA GLU A 119 -26.70 -2.90 14.58
C GLU A 119 -27.03 -1.72 13.65
N HIS A 120 -26.41 -1.65 12.47
CA HIS A 120 -26.42 -0.46 11.61
C HIS A 120 -27.05 -0.69 10.23
N ALA A 121 -27.46 -1.93 9.92
CA ALA A 121 -28.05 -2.28 8.63
C ALA A 121 -29.50 -1.80 8.53
N GLN A 122 -29.77 -0.95 7.55
CA GLN A 122 -31.10 -0.52 7.15
C GLN A 122 -31.56 -1.34 5.95
N THR A 123 -32.81 -1.79 5.97
CA THR A 123 -33.39 -2.59 4.90
C THR A 123 -34.20 -1.68 3.97
N ALA A 124 -33.80 -1.56 2.70
CA ALA A 124 -34.61 -0.88 1.70
C ALA A 124 -35.58 -1.89 1.06
N THR A 125 -36.88 -1.62 1.11
CA THR A 125 -37.90 -2.44 0.46
C THR A 125 -37.89 -2.15 -1.04
N SER A 126 -37.36 -3.07 -1.85
CA SER A 126 -37.44 -3.00 -3.30
C SER A 126 -38.88 -3.25 -3.75
N ALA A 127 -39.48 -2.30 -4.49
CA ALA A 127 -40.86 -2.36 -4.95
C ALA A 127 -41.15 -3.45 -6.02
N ALA A 128 -40.16 -4.29 -6.35
CA ALA A 128 -40.20 -5.19 -7.50
C ALA A 128 -39.70 -6.59 -7.13
N GLY A 129 -40.38 -7.32 -6.23
CA GLY A 129 -40.21 -8.77 -6.01
C GLY A 129 -38.81 -9.29 -5.62
N ASP A 130 -37.81 -8.42 -5.60
CA ASP A 130 -36.41 -8.72 -5.32
C ASP A 130 -36.18 -8.70 -3.82
N THR A 131 -35.30 -9.59 -3.36
CA THR A 131 -34.85 -9.67 -1.97
C THR A 131 -34.40 -8.29 -1.48
N PRO A 132 -34.88 -7.83 -0.31
CA PRO A 132 -34.60 -6.47 0.15
C PRO A 132 -33.10 -6.30 0.43
N GLN A 133 -32.50 -5.25 -0.14
CA GLN A 133 -31.06 -5.02 -0.08
C GLN A 133 -30.72 -4.17 1.15
N LYS A 134 -29.78 -4.65 1.97
CA LYS A 134 -29.34 -3.96 3.20
C LYS A 134 -28.28 -2.92 2.89
N HIS A 135 -28.38 -1.75 3.53
CA HIS A 135 -27.43 -0.66 3.41
C HIS A 135 -26.98 -0.14 4.77
N VAL A 136 -25.79 0.43 4.82
CA VAL A 136 -25.22 1.03 6.02
C VAL A 136 -24.66 2.40 5.67
N GLN A 137 -25.01 3.43 6.42
CA GLN A 137 -24.41 4.75 6.28
C GLN A 137 -23.32 4.92 7.35
N VAL A 138 -22.14 5.37 6.93
CA VAL A 138 -21.00 5.60 7.83
C VAL A 138 -20.42 6.98 7.55
N ASP A 139 -20.13 7.73 8.62
CA ASP A 139 -19.45 9.02 8.55
C ASP A 139 -18.04 8.90 9.15
N LEU A 140 -17.02 9.13 8.32
CA LEU A 140 -15.64 9.27 8.78
C LEU A 140 -15.30 10.75 8.89
N VAL A 141 -14.89 11.15 10.10
CA VAL A 141 -14.61 12.55 10.42
C VAL A 141 -13.10 12.79 10.43
N TRP A 142 -12.67 13.81 9.69
CA TRP A 142 -11.29 14.29 9.64
C TRP A 142 -11.18 15.69 10.24
N ASP A 143 -10.30 15.84 11.21
CA ASP A 143 -9.98 17.10 11.89
C ASP A 143 -9.01 18.00 11.10
N GLY A 144 -8.55 17.58 9.92
CA GLY A 144 -7.54 18.30 9.15
C GLY A 144 -6.11 18.13 9.68
N LEU A 145 -5.88 17.18 10.60
CA LEU A 145 -4.55 16.84 11.08
C LEU A 145 -3.94 15.70 10.26
N ASP A 146 -2.62 15.71 10.14
CA ASP A 146 -1.85 14.58 9.61
C ASP A 146 -1.58 13.50 10.68
N HIS A 147 -0.74 12.52 10.35
CA HIS A 147 -0.33 11.46 11.27
C HIS A 147 0.55 11.98 12.43
N ASN A 148 1.22 13.11 12.26
CA ASN A 148 2.03 13.79 13.27
C ASN A 148 1.21 14.77 14.13
N LYS A 149 -0.11 14.81 13.95
CA LYS A 149 -1.02 15.74 14.65
C LYS A 149 -0.76 17.21 14.29
N GLN A 150 -0.13 17.45 13.15
CA GLN A 150 0.05 18.78 12.60
C GLN A 150 -1.07 19.09 11.63
N GLN A 151 -1.51 20.34 11.61
CA GLN A 151 -2.50 20.79 10.65
C GLN A 151 -1.94 20.66 9.23
N VAL A 152 -2.71 20.06 8.33
CA VAL A 152 -2.27 19.94 6.94
C VAL A 152 -2.19 21.32 6.28
N PRO A 153 -1.15 21.58 5.47
CA PRO A 153 -1.03 22.84 4.74
C PRO A 153 -2.19 23.07 3.76
N ALA A 154 -2.43 24.31 3.35
CA ALA A 154 -3.28 24.58 2.20
C ALA A 154 -2.75 23.88 0.94
N GLY A 155 -3.65 23.28 0.15
CA GLY A 155 -3.26 22.49 -1.01
C GLY A 155 -4.37 21.57 -1.53
N SER A 156 -4.07 20.86 -2.62
CA SER A 156 -4.94 19.79 -3.14
C SER A 156 -4.43 18.44 -2.66
N TYR A 157 -5.34 17.63 -2.16
CA TYR A 157 -5.09 16.28 -1.66
C TYR A 157 -6.01 15.30 -2.36
N GLU A 158 -5.58 14.05 -2.40
CA GLU A 158 -6.41 12.94 -2.89
C GLU A 158 -6.92 12.15 -1.70
N TYR A 159 -8.10 11.55 -1.86
CA TYR A 159 -8.60 10.60 -0.90
C TYR A 159 -9.05 9.31 -1.59
N GLU A 160 -8.96 8.22 -0.84
CA GLU A 160 -9.50 6.92 -1.20
C GLU A 160 -10.31 6.33 -0.05
N VAL A 161 -11.58 6.01 -0.31
CA VAL A 161 -12.47 5.32 0.62
C VAL A 161 -12.59 3.85 0.23
N ARG A 162 -12.44 2.96 1.20
CA ARG A 162 -12.57 1.50 1.06
C ARG A 162 -13.48 0.93 2.11
N VAL A 163 -14.20 -0.14 1.74
CA VAL A 163 -15.06 -0.89 2.66
C VAL A 163 -14.66 -2.35 2.67
N LYS A 164 -14.61 -2.95 3.86
CA LYS A 164 -14.34 -4.38 4.07
C LYS A 164 -15.40 -5.00 4.96
N LEU A 165 -15.71 -6.26 4.69
CA LEU A 165 -16.34 -7.14 5.67
C LEU A 165 -15.27 -8.01 6.32
N LEU A 166 -15.29 -8.05 7.65
CA LEU A 166 -14.34 -8.78 8.47
C LEU A 166 -15.08 -9.82 9.30
N SER A 167 -14.55 -11.03 9.37
CA SER A 167 -14.98 -12.04 10.34
C SER A 167 -14.05 -12.04 11.55
N ASN A 168 -14.59 -12.27 12.73
CA ASN A 168 -13.78 -12.59 13.90
C ASN A 168 -13.40 -14.07 13.83
N GLY A 169 -12.11 -14.40 13.89
CA GLY A 169 -11.63 -15.77 14.00
C GLY A 169 -10.60 -15.92 15.10
N ASP A 170 -10.21 -17.16 15.41
CA ASP A 170 -9.32 -17.47 16.54
C ASP A 170 -7.95 -16.78 16.45
N LYS A 171 -7.50 -16.44 15.23
CA LYS A 171 -6.23 -15.75 14.95
C LYS A 171 -6.39 -14.24 14.73
N GLY A 172 -7.54 -13.68 15.09
CA GLY A 172 -7.89 -12.28 14.88
C GLY A 172 -8.82 -12.05 13.69
N GLN A 173 -9.03 -10.77 13.35
CA GLN A 173 -9.97 -10.38 12.29
C GLN A 173 -9.42 -10.72 10.90
N ARG A 174 -10.25 -11.37 10.09
CA ARG A 174 -9.93 -11.74 8.71
C ARG A 174 -10.85 -11.03 7.74
N THR A 175 -10.27 -10.44 6.69
CA THR A 175 -11.05 -9.86 5.61
C THR A 175 -11.73 -10.96 4.79
N GLN A 176 -13.06 -10.89 4.75
CA GLN A 176 -13.91 -11.79 3.95
C GLN A 176 -14.20 -11.20 2.58
N MET A 177 -14.52 -9.90 2.55
CA MET A 177 -14.87 -9.21 1.31
C MET A 177 -14.34 -7.78 1.32
N LEU A 178 -14.09 -7.23 0.13
CA LEU A 178 -13.59 -5.87 -0.09
C LEU A 178 -14.39 -5.24 -1.23
N SER A 179 -14.82 -4.00 -1.04
CA SER A 179 -15.42 -3.20 -2.11
C SER A 179 -14.37 -2.67 -3.07
N TRP A 180 -14.78 -2.28 -4.27
CA TRP A 180 -13.95 -1.39 -5.06
C TRP A 180 -13.78 -0.04 -4.34
N PRO A 181 -12.59 0.59 -4.41
CA PRO A 181 -12.36 1.88 -3.77
C PRO A 181 -13.12 3.01 -4.50
N LYS A 182 -13.53 4.02 -3.74
CA LYS A 182 -13.99 5.31 -4.29
C LYS A 182 -12.93 6.37 -4.03
N ARG A 183 -12.57 7.13 -5.06
CA ARG A 183 -11.51 8.14 -5.00
C ARG A 183 -12.06 9.52 -5.31
N GLY A 184 -11.39 10.54 -4.79
CA GLY A 184 -11.69 11.93 -5.09
C GLY A 184 -10.59 12.87 -4.64
N LYS A 185 -10.89 14.17 -4.64
CA LYS A 185 -9.96 15.22 -4.26
C LYS A 185 -10.59 16.14 -3.21
N VAL A 186 -9.75 16.64 -2.31
CA VAL A 186 -10.11 17.69 -1.37
C VAL A 186 -9.14 18.85 -1.50
N VAL A 187 -9.70 20.06 -1.56
CA VAL A 187 -8.92 21.30 -1.58
C VAL A 187 -8.98 21.90 -0.19
N VAL A 188 -7.83 21.98 0.48
CA VAL A 188 -7.67 22.62 1.79
C VAL A 188 -7.29 24.08 1.57
N LYS A 189 -8.00 24.97 2.26
CA LYS A 189 -7.71 26.39 2.33
C LYS A 189 -7.44 26.80 3.77
N ASN A 190 -6.71 27.89 3.90
CA ASN A 190 -6.58 28.64 5.15
C ASN A 190 -7.78 29.56 5.36
#